data_AF-A0A535L5H6-F1
#
_entry.id   AF-A0A535L5H6-F1
#
_cell.length_a   1.000
_cell.length_b   1.000
_cell.length_c   1.000
_cell.angle_alpha   90.00
_cell.angle_beta   90.00
_cell.angle_gamma   90.00
#
_symmetry.space_group_name_H-M   'P 1'
#
loop_
_entity.id
_entity.type
_entity.pdbx_description
1 polymer ?
#
loop_
_entity_poly.entity_id
_entity_poly.type
_entity_poly.pdbx_seq_one_letter_code
_entity_poly.pdbx_strand_id
1 'polypeptide(L)'
;MNKRFRIISSVMLIAVVLLAVIAVTRLALQGPTVPKKNLSTSITPGMPYVQGSQIYDGSGHPLILRGAMIESSFAYLHLWQM
;
A
#
# COMPACT_ATOMS: atom_id res chain seq x y z
N MET A 1 15.40 46.78 28.72
CA MET A 1 14.82 45.69 27.89
C MET A 1 15.67 44.44 28.07
N ASN A 2 15.11 43.38 28.66
CA ASN A 2 15.88 42.33 29.32
C ASN A 2 16.47 41.34 28.31
N LYS A 3 17.78 41.06 28.36
CA LYS A 3 18.53 40.17 27.44
C LYS A 3 17.81 38.84 27.15
N ARG A 4 17.09 38.30 28.14
CA ARG A 4 16.31 37.06 28.07
C ARG A 4 15.11 37.15 27.10
N PHE A 5 14.42 38.29 27.03
CA PHE A 5 13.31 38.50 26.09
C PHE A 5 13.76 38.46 24.63
N ARG A 6 14.96 39.01 24.33
CA ARG A 6 15.53 38.99 22.98
C ARG A 6 15.88 37.56 22.52
N ILE A 7 16.39 36.74 23.44
CA ILE A 7 16.75 35.34 23.16
C ILE A 7 15.48 34.51 22.91
N ILE A 8 14.47 34.62 23.77
CA ILE A 8 13.21 33.88 23.62
C ILE A 8 12.52 34.25 22.31
N SER A 9 12.47 35.54 21.97
CA SER A 9 11.89 36.01 20.70
C SER A 9 12.63 35.45 19.49
N SER A 10 13.97 35.40 19.52
CA SER A 10 14.76 34.84 18.42
C SER A 10 14.56 33.33 18.25
N VAL A 11 14.50 32.57 19.35
CA VAL A 11 14.27 31.13 19.30
C VAL A 11 12.87 30.81 18.76
N MET A 12 11.86 31.58 19.17
CA MET A 12 10.49 31.41 18.68
C MET A 12 10.39 31.71 17.18
N LEU A 13 11.08 32.75 16.70
CA LEU A 13 11.09 33.09 15.27
C LEU A 13 11.73 31.97 14.44
N ILE A 14 12.85 31.41 14.91
CA ILE A 14 13.52 30.29 14.24
C ILE A 14 12.59 29.07 14.19
N ALA A 15 11.93 28.73 15.30
CA ALA A 15 11.02 27.59 15.37
C ALA A 15 9.86 27.72 14.38
N VAL A 16 9.25 28.91 14.27
CA VAL A 16 8.14 29.18 13.35
C VAL A 16 8.57 29.05 11.88
N VAL A 17 9.75 29.59 11.53
CA VAL A 17 10.29 29.48 10.17
C VAL A 17 10.58 28.01 9.83
N LEU A 18 11.13 27.25 10.77
CA LEU A 18 11.44 25.83 10.56
C LEU A 18 10.16 25.01 10.33
N LEU A 19 9.10 25.29 11.09
CA LEU A 19 7.80 24.65 10.96
C LEU A 19 7.15 24.96 9.59
N ALA A 20 7.25 26.20 9.14
CA ALA A 20 6.74 26.62 7.83
C ALA A 20 7.47 25.92 6.67
N VAL A 21 8.80 25.78 6.75
CA VAL A 21 9.60 25.06 5.74
C VAL A 21 9.23 23.58 5.69
N ILE A 22 9.02 22.94 6.84
CA ILE A 22 8.59 21.53 6.91
C ILE A 22 7.18 21.37 6.28
N ALA A 23 6.25 22.28 6.56
CA ALA A 23 4.90 22.21 5.98
C ALA A 23 4.91 22.32 4.44
N VAL A 24 5.68 23.27 3.91
CA VAL A 24 5.80 23.50 2.45
C VAL A 24 6.44 22.30 1.75
N THR A 25 7.50 21.72 2.32
CA THR A 25 8.15 20.53 1.76
C THR A 25 7.23 19.30 1.75
N ARG A 26 6.42 19.10 2.81
CA ARG A 26 5.43 18.02 2.84
C ARG A 26 4.32 18.18 1.80
N LEU A 27 3.93 19.41 1.49
CA LEU A 27 2.94 19.68 0.46
C LEU A 27 3.51 19.47 -0.95
N ALA A 28 4.77 19.87 -1.19
CA ALA A 28 5.44 19.67 -2.48
C ALA A 28 5.78 18.20 -2.79
N LEU A 29 5.97 17.35 -1.76
CA LEU A 29 6.18 15.91 -1.94
C LEU A 29 4.88 15.11 -2.12
N GLN A 30 3.72 15.69 -1.81
CA GLN A 30 2.42 15.10 -2.14
C GLN A 30 2.14 15.40 -3.61
N GLY A 31 2.69 14.59 -4.51
CA GLY A 31 2.35 14.61 -5.93
C GLY A 31 0.83 14.45 -6.15
N PRO A 32 0.34 14.67 -7.40
CA PRO A 32 -1.09 14.65 -7.69
C PRO A 32 -1.74 13.37 -7.16
N THR A 33 -2.64 13.53 -6.19
CA THR A 33 -3.45 12.43 -5.65
C THR A 33 -4.48 12.05 -6.71
N VAL A 34 -4.04 11.29 -7.70
CA VAL A 34 -4.95 10.62 -8.62
C VAL A 34 -5.81 9.70 -7.75
N PRO A 35 -7.15 9.88 -7.72
CA PRO A 35 -8.00 8.90 -7.06
C PRO A 35 -7.71 7.57 -7.74
N LYS A 36 -7.18 6.59 -6.99
CA LYS A 36 -7.17 5.19 -7.42
C LYS A 36 -8.62 4.77 -7.53
N LYS A 37 -9.22 5.04 -8.70
CA LYS A 37 -10.44 4.39 -9.12
C LYS A 37 -10.07 2.93 -9.22
N ASN A 38 -10.47 2.13 -8.23
CA ASN A 38 -10.46 0.69 -8.33
C ASN A 38 -11.43 0.32 -9.45
N LEU A 39 -10.95 0.41 -10.69
CA LEU A 39 -11.60 -0.19 -11.81
C LEU A 39 -11.43 -1.69 -11.57
N SER A 40 -12.49 -2.34 -11.08
CA SER A 40 -12.63 -3.78 -11.26
C SER A 40 -12.81 -4.01 -12.75
N THR A 41 -11.70 -3.94 -13.49
CA THR A 41 -11.62 -4.54 -14.80
C THR A 41 -11.80 -6.02 -14.55
N SER A 42 -12.90 -6.60 -15.01
CA SER A 42 -13.04 -8.05 -15.07
C SER A 42 -11.90 -8.56 -15.96
N ILE A 43 -10.78 -8.95 -15.35
CA ILE A 43 -9.64 -9.49 -16.06
C ILE A 43 -10.12 -10.79 -16.68
N THR A 44 -10.06 -10.89 -18.01
CA THR A 44 -10.31 -12.14 -18.73
C THR A 44 -9.40 -13.19 -18.09
N PRO A 45 -9.95 -14.25 -17.47
CA PRO A 45 -9.14 -15.18 -16.71
C PRO A 45 -8.31 -16.02 -17.68
N GLY A 46 -7.09 -15.54 -17.96
CA GLY A 46 -6.04 -16.39 -18.48
C GLY A 46 -5.50 -17.29 -17.36
N MET A 47 -4.95 -18.44 -17.74
CA MET A 47 -4.40 -19.40 -16.79
C MET A 47 -3.26 -18.74 -16.00
N PRO A 48 -3.31 -18.71 -14.65
CA PRO A 48 -2.20 -18.24 -13.85
C PRO A 48 -0.94 -19.06 -14.13
N TYR A 49 0.22 -18.40 -14.11
CA TYR A 49 1.51 -19.05 -14.31
C TYR A 49 2.53 -18.61 -13.25
N VAL A 50 3.60 -19.38 -13.11
CA VAL A 50 4.67 -19.15 -12.12
C VAL A 50 5.92 -18.64 -12.81
N GLN A 51 6.56 -17.63 -12.24
CA GLN A 51 7.88 -17.18 -12.64
C GLN A 51 8.73 -16.91 -11.39
N GLY A 52 9.82 -17.67 -11.24
CA GLY A 52 10.61 -17.67 -10.02
C GLY A 52 9.77 -18.11 -8.82
N SER A 53 9.68 -17.25 -7.79
CA SER A 53 8.87 -17.48 -6.58
C SER A 53 7.49 -16.78 -6.60
N GLN A 54 7.11 -16.15 -7.72
CA GLN A 54 5.91 -15.31 -7.82
C GLN A 54 4.90 -15.93 -8.81
N ILE A 55 3.62 -15.87 -8.46
CA ILE A 55 2.50 -16.24 -9.34
C ILE A 55 2.00 -14.98 -10.07
N TYR A 56 1.68 -15.11 -11.35
CA TYR A 56 1.15 -14.06 -12.21
C TYR A 56 -0.21 -14.46 -12.78
N ASP A 57 -1.08 -13.48 -13.03
CA ASP A 57 -2.31 -13.69 -13.80
C ASP A 57 -2.03 -13.78 -15.31
N GLY A 58 -3.07 -14.08 -16.11
CA GLY A 58 -2.95 -14.19 -17.56
C GLY A 58 -2.55 -12.89 -18.29
N SER A 59 -2.57 -11.75 -17.60
CA SER A 59 -2.14 -10.43 -18.08
C SER A 59 -0.72 -10.05 -17.62
N GLY A 60 -0.04 -10.92 -16.88
CA GLY A 60 1.32 -10.68 -16.38
C GLY A 60 1.39 -9.81 -15.13
N HIS A 61 0.30 -9.65 -14.39
CA HIS A 61 0.31 -8.96 -13.10
C HIS A 61 0.57 -9.95 -11.95
N PRO A 62 1.37 -9.58 -10.92
CA PRO A 62 1.55 -10.42 -9.74
C PRO A 62 0.21 -10.73 -9.06
N LEU A 63 -0.06 -12.01 -8.85
CA LEU A 63 -1.29 -12.53 -8.29
C LEU A 63 -1.11 -12.89 -6.82
N ILE A 64 -2.00 -12.40 -5.95
CA ILE A 64 -2.07 -12.76 -4.53
C ILE A 64 -3.42 -13.45 -4.28
N LEU A 65 -3.38 -14.72 -3.91
CA LEU A 65 -4.57 -15.50 -3.59
C LEU A 65 -4.87 -15.39 -2.09
N ARG A 66 -6.11 -15.08 -1.74
CA ARG A 66 -6.61 -15.07 -0.36
C ARG A 66 -7.91 -15.86 -0.33
N GLY A 67 -8.01 -16.83 0.57
CA GLY A 67 -9.18 -17.68 0.70
C GLY A 67 -9.14 -18.50 1.98
N ALA A 68 -10.24 -19.19 2.24
CA ALA A 68 -10.31 -20.22 3.27
C ALA A 68 -10.26 -21.59 2.60
N MET A 69 -9.55 -22.52 3.23
CA MET A 69 -9.64 -23.93 2.84
C MET A 69 -10.97 -24.47 3.36
N ILE A 70 -11.84 -24.89 2.46
CA ILE A 70 -13.04 -25.66 2.81
C ILE A 70 -12.72 -27.10 2.51
N GLU A 71 -12.58 -27.89 3.55
CA GLU A 71 -12.37 -29.33 3.44
C GLU A 71 -13.72 -30.02 3.31
N SER A 72 -13.83 -30.94 2.34
CA SER A 72 -15.04 -31.73 2.12
C SER A 72 -14.80 -33.16 2.59
N SER A 73 -15.75 -33.74 3.31
CA SER A 73 -15.72 -35.16 3.67
C SER A 73 -15.72 -36.09 2.44
N PHE A 74 -16.14 -35.59 1.27
CA PHE A 74 -16.05 -36.29 -0.01
C PHE A 74 -14.62 -36.39 -0.56
N ALA A 75 -13.67 -35.57 -0.10
CA ALA A 75 -12.27 -35.63 -0.53
C ALA A 75 -11.57 -36.95 -0.16
N TYR A 76 -12.11 -37.66 0.84
CA TYR A 76 -11.58 -38.92 1.36
C TYR A 76 -12.43 -40.13 0.98
N LEU A 77 -13.49 -39.96 0.17
CA LEU A 77 -14.16 -41.09 -0.44
C LEU A 77 -13.26 -41.61 -1.56
N HIS A 78 -12.20 -42.31 -1.19
CA HIS A 78 -11.70 -43.40 -2.01
C HIS A 78 -12.92 -44.30 -2.20
N LEU A 79 -13.49 -44.30 -3.41
CA LEU A 79 -14.41 -45.37 -3.79
C LEU A 79 -13.70 -46.64 -3.38
N TRP A 80 -14.30 -47.38 -2.44
CA TRP A 80 -13.90 -48.74 -2.12
C TRP A 80 -13.74 -49.45 -3.46
N GLN A 81 -12.49 -49.57 -3.92
CA GLN A 81 -12.17 -50.34 -5.12
C GLN A 81 -12.56 -51.75 -4.74
N MET A 82 -13.68 -52.16 -5.35
CA MET A 82 -14.19 -53.53 -5.33
C MET A 82 -13.12 -54.50 -5.82
#